data_AF-A0A4Q6GHY0-F1
#
_entry.id   AF-A0A4Q6GHY0-F1
#
_cell.length_a   1.000
_cell.length_b   1.000
_cell.length_c   1.000
_cell.angle_alpha   90.00
_cell.angle_beta   90.00
_cell.angle_gamma   90.00
#
_symmetry.space_group_name_H-M   'P 1'
#
loop_
_entity.id
_entity.type
_entity.pdbx_description
1 polymer ?
#
loop_
_entity_poly.entity_id
_entity_poly.type
_entity_poly.pdbx_seq_one_letter_code
_entity_poly.pdbx_strand_id
1 'polypeptide(L)'
;MSSKPDTSNSTMTPREIVQELDRHIVGQHAAKRAVAIALRNRWRRMQLQPDLRDEVMPKNILMIGPTGVGKTEIARRLATLANAPFVKVEATRFTEVGYVGKDVEQIVRDLADTAVKMYREQAKVRVRTQAEERAEDRILDALLPRREAPAGGFGFGAGSTTVDIGAEPSSKETETRQKLRRQLRNGELAAQLLPGLRFL
;
A
#
# COMPACT_ATOMS: atom_id res chain seq x y z
N MET A 1 21.06 0.17 5.49
CA MET A 1 20.83 -0.20 4.07
C MET A 1 19.33 -0.37 3.89
N SER A 2 18.64 0.67 3.40
CA SER A 2 17.17 0.66 3.27
C SER A 2 16.81 0.01 1.93
N SER A 3 16.15 -1.15 1.98
CA SER A 3 15.60 -1.83 0.81
C SER A 3 14.54 -0.93 0.19
N LYS A 4 14.87 -0.34 -0.98
CA LYS A 4 13.85 0.28 -1.82
C LYS A 4 12.81 -0.79 -2.16
N PRO A 5 11.50 -0.49 -2.07
CA PRO A 5 10.50 -1.42 -2.58
C PRO A 5 10.76 -1.62 -4.08
N ASP A 6 10.91 -2.88 -4.48
CA ASP A 6 11.24 -3.30 -5.84
C ASP A 6 10.28 -2.64 -6.86
N THR A 7 10.74 -1.55 -7.46
CA THR A 7 10.10 -0.93 -8.64
C THR A 7 10.64 -1.58 -9.92
N SER A 8 11.07 -2.86 -9.83
CA SER A 8 11.79 -3.61 -10.88
C SER A 8 10.88 -4.33 -11.88
N ASN A 9 9.57 -4.43 -11.62
CA ASN A 9 8.66 -5.11 -12.54
C ASN A 9 8.45 -4.34 -13.86
N SER A 10 8.62 -3.01 -13.86
CA SER A 10 8.51 -2.18 -15.07
C SER A 10 9.70 -2.35 -16.04
N THR A 11 10.80 -2.97 -15.60
CA THR A 11 12.01 -3.18 -16.43
C THR A 11 12.08 -4.54 -17.11
N MET A 12 11.10 -5.43 -16.86
CA MET A 12 11.10 -6.76 -17.44
C MET A 12 11.15 -6.72 -18.98
N THR A 13 11.91 -7.64 -19.53
CA THR A 13 11.97 -7.91 -20.96
C THR A 13 10.70 -8.65 -21.40
N PRO A 14 10.33 -8.58 -22.70
CA PRO A 14 9.19 -9.33 -23.20
C PRO A 14 9.26 -10.84 -22.92
N ARG A 15 10.47 -11.43 -22.90
CA ARG A 15 10.66 -12.85 -22.59
C ARG A 15 10.35 -13.18 -21.14
N GLU A 16 10.82 -12.36 -20.20
CA GLU A 16 10.53 -12.53 -18.77
C GLU A 16 9.04 -12.36 -18.48
N ILE A 17 8.37 -11.39 -19.12
CA ILE A 17 6.92 -11.21 -18.98
C ILE A 17 6.17 -12.47 -19.46
N VAL A 18 6.55 -13.02 -20.62
CA VAL A 18 5.93 -14.25 -21.14
C VAL A 18 6.15 -15.42 -20.17
N GLN A 19 7.37 -15.56 -19.65
CA GLN A 19 7.72 -16.63 -18.70
C GLN A 19 6.91 -16.51 -17.39
N GLU A 20 6.68 -15.30 -16.89
CA GLU A 20 5.83 -15.09 -15.73
C GLU A 20 4.37 -15.46 -16.03
N LEU A 21 3.86 -15.08 -17.20
CA LEU A 21 2.51 -15.45 -17.63
C LEU A 21 2.36 -16.96 -17.85
N ASP A 22 3.43 -17.67 -18.25
CA ASP A 22 3.44 -19.12 -18.42
C ASP A 22 3.21 -19.88 -17.10
N ARG A 23 3.52 -19.27 -15.95
CA ARG A 23 3.26 -19.89 -14.63
C ARG A 23 1.77 -19.98 -14.27
N HIS A 24 0.93 -19.17 -14.92
CA HIS A 24 -0.48 -19.04 -14.57
C HIS A 24 -1.43 -19.39 -15.72
N ILE A 25 -0.99 -19.20 -16.96
CA ILE A 25 -1.80 -19.45 -18.16
C ILE A 25 -1.10 -20.54 -18.97
N VAL A 26 -1.80 -21.61 -19.34
CA VAL A 26 -1.26 -22.65 -20.21
C VAL A 26 -1.53 -22.28 -21.68
N GLY A 27 -0.53 -22.43 -22.56
CA GLY A 27 -0.66 -22.13 -23.99
C GLY A 27 -0.80 -20.63 -24.30
N GLN A 28 -1.61 -20.26 -25.30
CA GLN A 28 -1.90 -18.86 -25.69
C GLN A 28 -0.66 -17.99 -25.99
N HIS A 29 0.39 -18.58 -26.59
CA HIS A 29 1.68 -17.91 -26.81
C HIS A 29 1.58 -16.61 -27.62
N ALA A 30 0.68 -16.53 -28.60
CA ALA A 30 0.46 -15.30 -29.38
C ALA A 30 -0.06 -14.16 -28.50
N ALA A 31 -1.07 -14.43 -27.68
CA ALA A 31 -1.65 -13.44 -26.77
C ALA A 31 -0.62 -12.98 -25.71
N LYS A 32 0.13 -13.90 -25.12
CA LYS A 32 1.22 -13.59 -24.16
C LYS A 32 2.29 -12.69 -24.77
N ARG A 33 2.74 -13.00 -25.99
CA ARG A 33 3.71 -12.15 -26.72
C ARG A 33 3.15 -10.75 -26.99
N ALA A 34 1.90 -10.66 -27.44
CA ALA A 34 1.26 -9.37 -27.73
C ALA A 34 1.19 -8.47 -26.47
N VAL A 35 0.75 -9.03 -25.34
CA VAL A 35 0.68 -8.26 -24.08
C VAL A 35 2.06 -7.88 -23.54
N ALA A 36 3.04 -8.77 -23.66
CA ALA A 36 4.41 -8.51 -23.24
C ALA A 36 5.04 -7.36 -24.05
N ILE A 37 4.81 -7.32 -25.35
CA ILE A 37 5.27 -6.22 -26.22
C ILE A 37 4.57 -4.91 -25.84
N ALA A 38 3.25 -4.92 -25.62
CA ALA A 38 2.52 -3.72 -25.23
C ALA A 38 3.01 -3.16 -23.90
N LEU A 39 3.26 -4.01 -22.90
CA LEU A 39 3.82 -3.59 -21.61
C LEU A 39 5.25 -3.03 -21.78
N ARG A 40 6.11 -3.71 -22.56
CA ARG A 40 7.47 -3.21 -22.84
C ARG A 40 7.47 -1.87 -23.58
N ASN A 41 6.51 -1.66 -24.48
CA ASN A 41 6.37 -0.40 -25.20
C ASN A 41 6.01 0.76 -24.27
N ARG A 42 5.28 0.52 -23.16
CA ARG A 42 5.07 1.54 -22.12
C ARG A 42 6.38 1.96 -21.47
N TRP A 43 7.24 1.00 -21.12
CA TRP A 43 8.58 1.31 -20.59
C TRP A 43 9.43 2.06 -21.60
N ARG A 44 9.45 1.62 -22.87
CA ARG A 44 10.20 2.30 -23.95
C ARG A 44 9.74 3.74 -24.14
N ARG A 45 8.43 3.99 -24.10
CA ARG A 45 7.86 5.34 -24.18
C ARG A 45 8.36 6.25 -23.06
N MET A 46 8.53 5.72 -21.84
CA MET A 46 9.09 6.50 -20.73
C MET A 46 10.58 6.86 -20.90
N GLN A 47 11.30 6.17 -21.79
CA GLN A 47 12.69 6.48 -22.13
C GLN A 47 12.81 7.53 -23.26
N LEU A 48 11.71 7.91 -23.90
CA LEU A 48 11.71 8.94 -24.93
C LEU A 48 11.80 10.34 -24.32
N GLN A 49 12.33 11.27 -25.13
CA GLN A 49 12.30 12.70 -24.83
C GLN A 49 10.84 13.19 -24.71
N PRO A 50 10.57 14.25 -23.91
CA PRO A 50 9.21 14.71 -23.63
C PRO A 50 8.36 14.93 -24.89
N ASP A 51 8.91 15.65 -25.88
CA ASP A 51 8.20 16.00 -27.11
C ASP A 51 7.72 14.76 -27.87
N LEU A 52 8.59 13.74 -28.01
CA LEU A 52 8.27 12.50 -28.70
C LEU A 52 7.40 11.55 -27.85
N ARG A 53 7.40 11.70 -26.52
CA ARG A 53 6.66 10.83 -25.60
C ARG A 53 5.14 11.00 -25.75
N ASP A 54 4.69 12.22 -26.03
CA ASP A 54 3.28 12.57 -26.14
C ASP A 54 2.70 12.18 -27.51
N GLU A 55 3.54 12.09 -28.53
CA GLU A 55 3.17 11.57 -29.86
C GLU A 55 2.95 10.05 -29.88
N VAL A 56 3.61 9.31 -28.96
CA VAL A 56 3.54 7.84 -28.92
C VAL A 56 2.33 7.37 -28.12
N MET A 57 1.25 7.03 -28.84
CA MET A 57 0.04 6.48 -28.24
C MET A 57 0.20 5.03 -27.77
N PRO A 58 -0.45 4.63 -26.65
CA PRO A 58 -0.49 3.24 -26.20
C PRO A 58 -1.06 2.30 -27.27
N LYS A 59 -0.47 1.10 -27.40
CA LYS A 59 -0.98 0.06 -28.30
C LYS A 59 -2.06 -0.76 -27.57
N ASN A 60 -3.32 -0.50 -27.92
CA ASN A 60 -4.46 -1.26 -27.42
C ASN A 60 -4.47 -2.69 -28.01
N ILE A 61 -5.03 -3.65 -27.27
CA ILE A 61 -5.04 -5.07 -27.65
C ILE A 61 -6.49 -5.54 -27.75
N LEU A 62 -6.84 -6.15 -28.88
CA LEU A 62 -8.07 -6.92 -29.06
C LEU A 62 -7.75 -8.41 -29.00
N MET A 63 -8.32 -9.13 -28.03
CA MET A 63 -8.16 -10.58 -27.92
C MET A 63 -9.39 -11.30 -28.51
N ILE A 64 -9.18 -12.09 -29.55
CA ILE A 64 -10.23 -12.87 -30.22
C ILE A 64 -10.07 -14.35 -29.86
N GLY A 65 -11.16 -15.01 -29.46
CA GLY A 65 -11.19 -16.44 -29.16
C GLY A 65 -12.42 -16.85 -28.34
N PRO A 66 -12.68 -18.15 -28.17
CA PRO A 66 -13.86 -18.65 -27.44
C PRO A 66 -13.80 -18.30 -25.94
N THR A 67 -14.91 -18.47 -25.23
CA THR A 67 -14.95 -18.30 -23.78
C THR A 67 -14.07 -19.34 -23.08
N GLY A 68 -13.61 -19.05 -21.85
CA GLY A 68 -12.83 -20.01 -21.05
C GLY A 68 -11.34 -20.17 -21.41
N VAL A 69 -10.85 -19.68 -22.56
CA VAL A 69 -9.44 -19.85 -22.98
C VAL A 69 -8.41 -18.98 -22.25
N GLY A 70 -8.82 -18.20 -21.25
CA GLY A 70 -7.90 -17.38 -20.44
C GLY A 70 -7.69 -15.94 -20.89
N LYS A 71 -8.48 -15.38 -21.83
CA LYS A 71 -8.36 -13.97 -22.27
C LYS A 71 -8.33 -12.97 -21.10
N THR A 72 -9.31 -13.09 -20.20
CA THR A 72 -9.43 -12.23 -19.01
C THR A 72 -8.31 -12.48 -18.01
N GLU A 73 -7.85 -13.73 -17.88
CA GLU A 73 -6.79 -14.10 -16.95
C GLU A 73 -5.43 -13.54 -17.39
N ILE A 74 -5.14 -13.54 -18.71
CA ILE A 74 -3.95 -12.88 -19.27
C ILE A 74 -3.94 -11.40 -18.89
N ALA A 75 -5.05 -10.69 -19.07
CA ALA A 75 -5.14 -9.27 -18.74
C ALA A 75 -4.99 -9.02 -17.23
N ARG A 76 -5.66 -9.82 -16.39
CA ARG A 76 -5.57 -9.74 -14.93
C ARG A 76 -4.12 -9.97 -14.45
N ARG A 77 -3.48 -11.03 -14.91
CA ARG A 77 -2.10 -11.39 -14.52
C ARG A 77 -1.09 -10.37 -15.00
N LEU A 78 -1.26 -9.83 -16.21
CA LEU A 78 -0.42 -8.75 -16.71
C LEU A 78 -0.49 -7.51 -15.81
N ALA A 79 -1.69 -7.14 -15.35
CA ALA A 79 -1.86 -5.99 -14.47
C ALA A 79 -1.23 -6.23 -13.08
N THR A 80 -1.40 -7.42 -12.51
CA THR A 80 -0.71 -7.81 -11.27
C THR A 80 0.81 -7.76 -11.42
N LEU A 81 1.34 -8.31 -12.52
CA LEU A 81 2.78 -8.28 -12.81
C LEU A 81 3.30 -6.85 -12.92
N ALA A 82 2.59 -5.99 -13.64
CA ALA A 82 2.95 -4.58 -13.82
C ALA A 82 2.69 -3.72 -12.57
N ASN A 83 2.16 -4.28 -11.48
CA ASN A 83 1.66 -3.55 -10.31
C ASN A 83 0.75 -2.38 -10.71
N ALA A 84 -0.17 -2.65 -11.64
CA ALA A 84 -1.03 -1.66 -12.26
C ALA A 84 -2.50 -1.84 -11.82
N PRO A 85 -3.27 -0.75 -11.66
CA PRO A 85 -4.70 -0.85 -11.39
C PRO A 85 -5.43 -1.53 -12.55
N PHE A 86 -6.44 -2.33 -12.24
CA PHE A 86 -7.17 -3.15 -13.20
C PHE A 86 -8.67 -3.16 -12.93
N VAL A 87 -9.47 -2.95 -13.98
CA VAL A 87 -10.93 -3.03 -13.93
C VAL A 87 -11.43 -3.95 -15.06
N LYS A 88 -12.39 -4.83 -14.74
CA LYS A 88 -13.11 -5.66 -15.73
C LYS A 88 -14.49 -5.06 -15.92
N VAL A 89 -14.83 -4.69 -17.15
CA VAL A 89 -16.15 -4.17 -17.51
C VAL A 89 -16.73 -4.95 -18.67
N GLU A 90 -18.05 -5.16 -18.66
CA GLU A 90 -18.78 -5.81 -19.76
C GLU A 90 -19.41 -4.75 -20.65
N ALA A 91 -19.11 -4.77 -21.95
CA ALA A 91 -19.52 -3.73 -22.90
C ALA A 91 -21.05 -3.62 -23.04
N THR A 92 -21.77 -4.74 -22.92
CA THR A 92 -23.24 -4.78 -23.03
C THR A 92 -23.94 -3.97 -21.93
N ARG A 93 -23.27 -3.68 -20.81
CA ARG A 93 -23.80 -2.85 -19.71
C ARG A 93 -24.05 -1.39 -20.11
N PHE A 94 -23.48 -0.95 -21.23
CA PHE A 94 -23.64 0.41 -21.75
C PHE A 94 -24.62 0.50 -22.92
N THR A 95 -25.13 -0.65 -23.41
CA THR A 95 -26.06 -0.74 -24.53
C THR A 95 -27.46 -1.19 -24.11
N GLU A 96 -27.61 -1.72 -22.88
CA GLU A 96 -28.88 -2.22 -22.37
C GLU A 96 -29.84 -1.06 -22.05
N VAL A 97 -30.97 -1.05 -22.75
CA VAL A 97 -31.91 0.08 -22.89
C VAL A 97 -32.47 0.53 -21.54
N GLY A 98 -32.31 1.83 -21.24
CA GLY A 98 -33.24 2.56 -20.38
C GLY A 98 -33.09 2.37 -18.87
N TYR A 99 -32.04 2.92 -18.29
CA TYR A 99 -32.16 3.72 -17.07
C TYR A 99 -30.90 4.58 -16.94
N VAL A 100 -31.02 5.75 -16.33
CA VAL A 100 -30.04 6.86 -16.22
C VAL A 100 -28.80 6.49 -15.37
N GLY A 101 -28.22 5.29 -15.54
CA GLY A 101 -27.44 4.66 -14.46
C GLY A 101 -25.96 4.34 -14.72
N LYS A 102 -25.51 4.11 -15.96
CA LYS A 102 -24.10 3.69 -16.18
C LYS A 102 -23.47 4.43 -17.35
N ASP A 103 -22.82 5.53 -16.99
CA ASP A 103 -21.96 6.32 -17.86
C ASP A 103 -20.65 5.57 -18.17
N VAL A 104 -20.14 5.70 -19.40
CA VAL A 104 -18.82 5.17 -19.81
C VAL A 104 -17.71 5.78 -18.95
N GLU A 105 -17.90 7.01 -18.45
CA GLU A 105 -16.98 7.64 -17.48
C GLU A 105 -16.79 6.81 -16.20
N GLN A 106 -17.79 5.98 -15.83
CA GLN A 106 -17.70 5.12 -14.67
C GLN A 106 -16.51 4.14 -14.75
N ILE A 107 -16.11 3.72 -15.95
CA ILE A 107 -14.94 2.85 -16.14
C ILE A 107 -13.67 3.53 -15.61
N VAL A 108 -13.53 4.83 -15.86
CA VAL A 108 -12.37 5.61 -15.42
C VAL A 108 -12.44 5.88 -13.92
N ARG A 109 -13.63 6.18 -13.39
CA ARG A 109 -13.86 6.33 -11.94
C ARG A 109 -13.49 5.06 -11.17
N ASP A 110 -14.00 3.91 -11.59
CA ASP A 110 -13.70 2.61 -10.96
C ASP A 110 -12.21 2.27 -11.01
N LEU A 111 -11.53 2.60 -12.12
CA LEU A 111 -10.09 2.41 -12.26
C LEU A 111 -9.31 3.32 -11.29
N ALA A 112 -9.71 4.58 -11.16
CA ALA A 112 -9.09 5.54 -10.24
C ALA A 112 -9.26 5.10 -8.77
N ASP A 113 -10.46 4.67 -8.39
CA ASP A 113 -10.73 4.15 -7.04
C ASP A 113 -9.89 2.91 -6.72
N THR A 114 -9.77 2.02 -7.70
CA THR A 114 -8.91 0.83 -7.60
C THR A 114 -7.44 1.22 -7.42
N ALA A 115 -6.96 2.24 -8.14
CA ALA A 115 -5.60 2.76 -8.01
C ALA A 115 -5.36 3.36 -6.62
N VAL A 116 -6.26 4.22 -6.12
CA VAL A 116 -6.16 4.82 -4.78
C VAL A 116 -6.11 3.74 -3.72
N LYS A 117 -6.98 2.74 -3.81
CA LYS A 117 -6.98 1.59 -2.89
C LYS A 117 -5.65 0.84 -2.93
N MET A 118 -5.15 0.52 -4.13
CA MET A 118 -3.89 -0.18 -4.32
C MET A 118 -2.71 0.58 -3.69
N TYR A 119 -2.58 1.87 -3.96
CA TYR A 119 -1.52 2.72 -3.39
C TYR A 119 -1.65 2.88 -1.88
N ARG A 120 -2.88 2.99 -1.36
CA ARG A 120 -3.12 3.08 0.09
C ARG A 120 -2.64 1.82 0.81
N GLU A 121 -2.92 0.64 0.28
CA GLU A 121 -2.44 -0.62 0.87
C GLU A 121 -0.92 -0.74 0.79
N GLN A 122 -0.30 -0.37 -0.33
CA GLN A 122 1.17 -0.33 -0.43
C GLN A 122 1.81 0.65 0.57
N ALA A 123 1.21 1.84 0.73
CA ALA A 123 1.67 2.83 1.68
C ALA A 123 1.58 2.33 3.13
N LYS A 124 0.45 1.69 3.50
CA LYS A 124 0.28 1.07 4.83
C LYS A 124 1.36 0.05 5.12
N VAL A 125 1.64 -0.85 4.17
CA VAL A 125 2.70 -1.87 4.33
C VAL A 125 4.06 -1.19 4.50
N ARG A 126 4.36 -0.16 3.71
CA ARG A 126 5.65 0.55 3.77
C ARG A 126 5.91 1.24 5.11
N VAL A 127 4.87 1.81 5.73
CA VAL A 127 5.00 2.53 7.00
C VAL A 127 4.72 1.67 8.23
N ARG A 128 4.40 0.37 8.04
CA ARG A 128 3.95 -0.52 9.12
C ARG A 128 4.91 -0.55 10.30
N THR A 129 6.20 -0.79 10.06
CA THR A 129 7.20 -0.85 11.14
C THR A 129 7.30 0.45 11.92
N GLN A 130 7.33 1.59 11.22
CA GLN A 130 7.39 2.91 11.88
C GLN A 130 6.09 3.21 12.64
N ALA A 131 4.95 2.80 12.10
CA ALA A 131 3.66 2.96 12.75
C ALA A 131 3.56 2.10 14.02
N GLU A 132 4.06 0.86 13.97
CA GLU A 132 4.16 -0.04 15.13
C GLU A 132 5.07 0.56 16.20
N GLU A 133 6.27 1.02 15.84
CA GLU A 133 7.20 1.65 16.80
C GLU A 133 6.62 2.89 17.47
N ARG A 134 5.99 3.78 16.69
CA ARG A 134 5.33 4.98 17.23
C ARG A 134 4.11 4.66 18.09
N ALA A 135 3.38 3.60 17.74
CA ALA A 135 2.27 3.11 18.54
C ALA A 135 2.78 2.56 19.89
N GLU A 136 3.86 1.77 19.88
CA GLU A 136 4.53 1.30 21.09
C GLU A 136 4.96 2.48 21.98
N ASP A 137 5.63 3.48 21.39
CA ASP A 137 6.10 4.64 22.16
C ASP A 137 4.94 5.42 22.79
N ARG A 138 3.85 5.63 22.04
CA ARG A 138 2.64 6.30 22.54
C ARG A 138 1.94 5.52 23.65
N ILE A 139 1.93 4.19 23.58
CA ILE A 139 1.42 3.33 24.64
C ILE A 139 2.29 3.46 25.90
N LEU A 140 3.62 3.44 25.73
CA LEU A 140 4.55 3.57 26.84
C LEU A 140 4.45 4.94 27.52
N ASP A 141 4.28 6.03 26.76
CA ASP A 141 4.05 7.37 27.31
C ASP A 141 2.76 7.45 28.14
N ALA A 142 1.70 6.74 27.74
CA ALA A 142 0.46 6.68 28.49
C ALA A 142 0.57 5.83 29.78
N LEU A 143 1.40 4.78 29.75
CA LEU A 143 1.59 3.86 30.88
C LEU A 143 2.62 4.35 31.90
N LEU A 144 3.61 5.12 31.45
CA LEU A 144 4.60 5.78 32.29
C LEU A 144 4.31 7.28 32.29
N PRO A 145 3.33 7.76 33.10
CA PRO A 145 3.14 9.19 33.24
C PRO A 145 4.47 9.81 33.66
N ARG A 146 4.91 10.85 32.93
CA ARG A 146 6.05 11.68 33.35
C ARG A 146 5.80 12.06 34.79
N ARG A 147 6.71 11.67 35.67
CA ARG A 147 6.64 12.09 37.07
C ARG A 147 6.81 13.60 37.03
N GLU A 148 5.73 14.35 37.28
CA GLU A 148 5.85 15.76 37.66
C GLU A 148 6.79 15.76 38.87
N ALA A 149 8.02 16.23 38.66
CA ALA A 149 8.90 16.45 39.79
C ALA A 149 8.19 17.46 40.71
N PRO A 150 8.10 17.22 42.02
CA PRO A 150 7.67 18.28 42.91
C PRO A 150 8.68 19.40 42.76
N ALA A 151 8.24 20.52 42.17
CA ALA A 151 8.99 21.76 42.13
C ALA A 151 9.24 22.21 43.57
N GLY A 152 10.35 21.76 44.14
CA GLY A 152 10.84 22.25 45.42
C GLY A 152 11.54 23.59 45.21
N GLY A 153 10.80 24.70 45.33
CA GLY A 153 11.41 26.04 45.45
C GLY A 153 10.55 27.24 45.09
N PHE A 154 9.57 27.58 45.94
CA PHE A 154 9.04 28.93 46.28
C PHE A 154 8.76 29.99 45.17
N GLY A 155 7.49 30.33 44.94
CA GLY A 155 7.10 31.57 44.24
C GLY A 155 5.61 31.66 43.86
N PHE A 156 4.94 32.74 44.29
CA PHE A 156 3.50 33.05 44.17
C PHE A 156 2.92 33.06 42.74
N GLY A 157 1.62 32.71 42.62
CA GLY A 157 0.74 33.25 41.56
C GLY A 157 -0.06 32.21 40.77
N ALA A 158 -1.37 32.39 40.71
CA ALA A 158 -2.34 31.48 40.12
C ALA A 158 -2.20 31.26 38.61
N GLY A 159 -2.44 30.01 38.17
CA GLY A 159 -2.97 29.68 36.85
C GLY A 159 -2.01 29.82 35.66
N SER A 160 -1.04 28.92 35.52
CA SER A 160 -0.38 28.71 34.23
C SER A 160 -0.09 27.23 33.99
N THR A 161 -0.79 26.66 33.01
CA THR A 161 -0.52 25.34 32.42
C THR A 161 0.82 25.37 31.70
N THR A 162 1.92 25.18 32.42
CA THR A 162 3.24 25.04 31.81
C THR A 162 3.46 23.60 31.38
N VAL A 163 3.25 23.36 30.09
CA VAL A 163 3.71 22.14 29.40
C VAL A 163 5.24 22.17 29.41
N ASP A 164 5.85 21.27 30.17
CA ASP A 164 7.30 21.20 30.35
C ASP A 164 7.98 20.58 29.10
N ILE A 165 8.36 21.45 28.16
CA ILE A 165 9.09 21.12 26.92
C ILE A 165 10.59 21.23 27.24
N GLY A 166 11.22 20.20 27.83
CA GLY A 166 12.69 20.21 27.92
C GLY A 166 13.41 19.25 28.87
N ALA A 167 12.74 18.49 29.74
CA ALA A 167 13.46 17.55 30.61
C ALA A 167 13.90 16.29 29.85
N GLU A 168 15.22 16.06 29.75
CA GLU A 168 15.79 14.79 29.28
C GLU A 168 15.32 13.65 30.21
N PRO A 169 14.86 12.51 29.66
CA PRO A 169 14.40 11.38 30.47
C PRO A 169 15.56 10.85 31.31
N SER A 170 15.32 10.60 32.60
CA SER A 170 16.35 10.04 33.48
C SER A 170 16.79 8.64 33.01
N SER A 171 18.03 8.24 33.32
CA SER A 171 18.56 6.93 32.95
C SER A 171 17.69 5.76 33.44
N LYS A 172 17.08 5.90 34.64
CA LYS A 172 16.15 4.93 35.23
C LYS A 172 14.80 4.86 34.50
N GLU A 173 14.30 5.98 34.00
CA GLU A 173 13.08 6.00 33.18
C GLU A 173 13.32 5.33 31.83
N THR A 174 14.51 5.54 31.25
CA THR A 174 14.92 4.91 29.99
C THR A 174 15.03 3.38 30.13
N GLU A 175 15.62 2.88 31.22
CA GLU A 175 15.71 1.43 31.50
C GLU A 175 14.33 0.80 31.73
N THR A 176 13.46 1.46 32.49
CA THR A 176 12.08 1.01 32.75
C THR A 176 11.28 0.93 31.45
N ARG A 177 11.43 1.95 30.59
CA ARG A 177 10.77 2.03 29.28
C ARG A 177 11.24 0.92 28.34
N GLN A 178 12.52 0.57 28.35
CA GLN A 178 13.04 -0.57 27.57
C GLN A 178 12.52 -1.93 28.07
N LYS A 179 12.39 -2.12 29.39
CA LYS A 179 11.80 -3.35 29.97
C LYS A 179 10.33 -3.50 29.61
N LEU A 180 9.53 -2.44 29.76
CA LEU A 180 8.12 -2.44 29.39
C LEU A 180 7.91 -2.65 27.88
N ARG A 181 8.80 -2.10 27.04
CA ARG A 181 8.77 -2.36 25.59
C ARG A 181 8.95 -3.85 25.27
N ARG A 182 9.86 -4.54 25.96
CA ARG A 182 10.03 -6.00 25.80
C ARG A 182 8.79 -6.75 26.26
N GLN A 183 8.23 -6.40 27.42
CA GLN A 183 7.02 -7.04 27.95
C GLN A 183 5.78 -6.78 27.07
N LEU A 184 5.68 -5.61 26.42
CA LEU A 184 4.62 -5.29 25.46
C LEU A 184 4.74 -6.19 24.22
N ARG A 185 5.95 -6.37 23.69
CA ARG A 185 6.22 -7.25 22.54
C ARG A 185 5.98 -8.72 22.85
N ASN A 186 6.25 -9.15 24.08
CA ASN A 186 5.99 -10.50 24.56
C ASN A 186 4.50 -10.74 24.90
N GLY A 187 3.65 -9.71 24.85
CA GLY A 187 2.23 -9.80 25.21
C GLY A 187 1.94 -9.93 26.72
N GLU A 188 2.98 -9.91 27.55
CA GLU A 188 2.89 -10.04 29.02
C GLU A 188 2.20 -8.82 29.65
N LEU A 189 2.42 -7.63 29.09
CA LEU A 189 1.82 -6.38 29.58
C LEU A 189 0.30 -6.32 29.36
N ALA A 190 -0.17 -6.83 28.22
CA ALA A 190 -1.59 -6.90 27.91
C ALA A 190 -2.32 -7.86 28.86
N ALA A 191 -1.67 -8.97 29.23
CA ALA A 191 -2.18 -9.92 30.21
C ALA A 191 -2.28 -9.33 31.63
N GLN A 192 -1.36 -8.43 32.01
CA GLN A 192 -1.39 -7.75 33.31
C GLN A 192 -2.38 -6.58 33.37
N LEU A 193 -2.57 -5.82 32.28
CA LEU A 193 -3.45 -4.65 32.24
C LEU A 193 -4.93 -4.99 32.02
N LEU A 194 -5.24 -6.19 31.53
CA LEU A 194 -6.61 -6.66 31.30
C LEU A 194 -6.94 -7.98 32.03
N PRO A 195 -6.95 -8.04 33.38
CA PRO A 195 -7.40 -9.23 34.08
C PRO A 195 -8.91 -9.50 33.91
N GLY A 196 -9.69 -8.53 33.43
CA GLY A 196 -11.16 -8.54 33.50
C GLY A 196 -11.94 -8.73 32.19
N LEU A 197 -11.28 -8.83 31.01
CA LEU A 197 -11.97 -8.92 29.71
C LEU A 197 -12.09 -10.35 29.16
N ARG A 198 -12.04 -11.35 30.05
CA ARG A 198 -12.17 -12.79 29.71
C ARG A 198 -13.57 -13.37 29.89
N PHE A 199 -14.58 -12.54 30.13
CA PHE A 199 -15.98 -12.95 30.10
C PHE A 199 -16.79 -11.96 29.28
N LEU A 200 -16.94 -12.26 27.99
CA LEU A 200 -18.16 -12.21 27.18
C LEU A 200 -17.83 -12.75 25.78
#